data_AF-A0A7E4V5S8-F1
#
_entry.id   AF-A0A7E4V5S8-F1
#
_cell.length_a   1.000
_cell.length_b   1.000
_cell.length_c   1.000
_cell.angle_alpha   90.00
_cell.angle_beta   90.00
_cell.angle_gamma   90.00
#
_symmetry.space_group_name_H-M   'P 1'
#
loop_
_entity.id
_entity.type
_entity.pdbx_description
1 polymer ?
#
loop_
_entity_poly.entity_id
_entity_poly.type
_entity_poly.pdbx_seq_one_letter_code
_entity_poly.pdbx_strand_id
1 'polypeptide(L)'
;MPPLHLSRSGSMTEIASDEVPNTSDTIFPKPIVVRHGDGLDESLSEEESELEAPDVDTKPEGDGADSDDDGVIEAPNWPIDDIFDPTDYGMDMSRRLLHWGPLLALTLIAIIGTCTTIVAANYAPPLDSLFGFINLAVFFYSNYSALTNFLEAVRHGGGYVKPGYTPPKEIRENLQFCMVCKGYKVPRSHHCSKCNRCVLKMDHHCPWLNSCVGHRNHAFFIKFIISAVLGSLHAMIFQVSIVSYTIYLHLYYPPSALRYAPITEVPIIITAMVGGALASGVAVATTPLLYFQLKVIQRNMTHIEDYICAKADVRHRKTPFKYPYDLGWKRNFIEVLFNGRYPNGNGIWWPIVKGCDQFTFSNEQIAQKLVKQRFAKIRTIAKDYDGGVCLGACRFGIAAFCCQSCADGRRIAVKVGDHVAVTRGNKRWVYAKKVEKRTFADNEGNIQVVYEATAHEARGWFPRECILTLAAAKAAEENEAEEKKER
;
A
#
# COMPACT_ATOMS: atom_id res chain seq x y z
N MET A 1 -0.39 25.28 -43.43
CA MET A 1 -1.66 24.52 -43.33
C MET A 1 -2.10 24.19 -44.75
N PRO A 2 -2.21 22.91 -45.09
CA PRO A 2 -3.42 22.11 -44.81
C PRO A 2 -3.11 20.80 -44.05
N PRO A 3 -4.13 19.99 -43.65
CA PRO A 3 -4.06 19.15 -42.46
C PRO A 3 -3.46 17.76 -42.74
N LEU A 4 -2.59 17.31 -41.84
CA LEU A 4 -2.10 15.93 -41.79
C LEU A 4 -3.14 15.04 -41.10
N HIS A 5 -3.73 14.15 -41.89
CA HIS A 5 -4.55 13.03 -41.47
C HIS A 5 -3.76 12.12 -40.50
N LEU A 6 -4.28 11.96 -39.28
CA LEU A 6 -3.88 10.89 -38.36
C LEU A 6 -4.48 9.57 -38.86
N SER A 7 -3.68 8.75 -39.56
CA SER A 7 -4.00 7.35 -39.80
C SER A 7 -3.79 6.56 -38.49
N ARG A 8 -4.90 6.19 -37.83
CA ARG A 8 -4.94 5.05 -36.90
C ARG A 8 -4.60 3.78 -37.68
N SER A 9 -3.41 3.24 -37.47
CA SER A 9 -3.17 1.81 -37.72
C SER A 9 -2.20 1.29 -36.67
N GLY A 10 -2.71 0.34 -35.90
CA GLY A 10 -2.06 -0.28 -34.75
C GLY A 10 -2.94 -1.46 -34.33
N SER A 11 -2.91 -2.50 -35.17
CA SER A 11 -3.26 -3.90 -34.89
C SER A 11 -3.44 -4.19 -33.39
N MET A 12 -4.60 -4.57 -32.84
CA MET A 12 -5.60 -5.44 -33.47
C MET A 12 -5.07 -6.87 -33.60
N THR A 13 -4.10 -7.31 -32.79
CA THR A 13 -3.81 -8.74 -32.67
C THR A 13 -4.99 -9.40 -31.98
N GLU A 14 -5.84 -10.04 -32.78
CA GLU A 14 -6.77 -11.08 -32.35
C GLU A 14 -5.99 -12.11 -31.55
N ILE A 15 -6.23 -12.14 -30.24
CA ILE A 15 -5.78 -13.23 -29.37
C ILE A 15 -6.72 -14.38 -29.70
N ALA A 16 -6.15 -15.45 -30.28
CA ALA A 16 -6.81 -16.70 -30.54
C ALA A 16 -7.59 -17.17 -29.30
N SER A 17 -8.81 -17.61 -29.53
CA SER A 17 -9.85 -17.96 -28.56
C SER A 17 -9.62 -19.30 -27.84
N ASP A 18 -8.39 -19.79 -27.77
CA ASP A 18 -8.09 -21.09 -27.18
C ASP A 18 -7.36 -20.91 -25.84
N GLU A 19 -7.95 -21.51 -24.80
CA GLU A 19 -7.49 -21.56 -23.40
C GLU A 19 -7.77 -20.34 -22.52
N VAL A 20 -9.03 -19.89 -22.48
CA VAL A 20 -9.58 -19.41 -21.20
C VAL A 20 -9.70 -20.64 -20.29
N PRO A 21 -9.01 -20.69 -19.13
CA PRO A 21 -9.15 -21.81 -18.21
C PRO A 21 -10.62 -21.96 -17.82
N ASN A 22 -11.13 -23.18 -17.95
CA ASN A 22 -12.50 -23.54 -17.62
C ASN A 22 -12.87 -22.98 -16.22
N THR A 23 -14.08 -22.42 -16.09
CA THR A 23 -14.56 -21.71 -14.89
C THR A 23 -14.67 -22.59 -13.64
N SER A 24 -14.36 -23.88 -13.76
CA SER A 24 -14.21 -24.86 -12.67
C SER A 24 -12.86 -24.81 -11.94
N ASP A 25 -11.79 -24.31 -12.58
CA ASP A 25 -10.42 -24.39 -12.05
C ASP A 25 -9.98 -23.12 -11.30
N THR A 26 -10.78 -22.05 -11.38
CA THR A 26 -10.65 -20.90 -10.50
C THR A 26 -11.32 -21.22 -9.19
N ILE A 27 -10.54 -21.30 -8.11
CA ILE A 27 -11.07 -21.15 -6.75
C ILE A 27 -11.58 -19.71 -6.64
N PHE A 28 -12.77 -19.47 -7.19
CA PHE A 28 -13.63 -18.39 -6.73
C PHE A 28 -13.77 -18.59 -5.23
N PRO A 29 -13.86 -17.52 -4.42
CA PRO A 29 -14.35 -17.70 -3.07
C PRO A 29 -15.66 -18.50 -3.20
N LYS A 30 -15.73 -19.65 -2.52
CA LYS A 30 -16.96 -20.44 -2.45
C LYS A 30 -18.14 -19.47 -2.31
N PRO A 31 -19.26 -19.68 -3.03
CA PRO A 31 -20.43 -18.83 -2.90
C PRO A 31 -20.70 -18.58 -1.41
N ILE A 32 -21.11 -17.36 -1.05
CA ILE A 32 -21.52 -17.09 0.33
C ILE A 32 -22.81 -17.90 0.51
N VAL A 33 -22.67 -19.15 0.97
CA VAL A 33 -23.79 -20.01 1.33
C VAL A 33 -24.23 -19.52 2.71
N VAL A 34 -25.10 -18.53 2.71
CA VAL A 34 -25.82 -18.11 3.92
C VAL A 34 -27.01 -19.05 4.03
N ARG A 35 -27.01 -19.93 5.03
CA ARG A 35 -28.22 -20.63 5.43
C ARG A 35 -29.18 -19.59 6.03
N HIS A 36 -30.43 -19.58 5.58
CA HIS A 36 -31.50 -18.84 6.27
C HIS A 36 -31.61 -19.41 7.68
N GLY A 37 -31.16 -18.64 8.68
CA GLY A 37 -31.41 -18.94 10.08
C GLY A 37 -32.64 -18.16 10.51
N ASP A 38 -33.79 -18.83 10.53
CA ASP A 38 -34.95 -18.35 11.28
C ASP A 38 -34.65 -18.60 12.76
N GLY A 39 -34.57 -17.53 13.56
CA GLY A 39 -34.39 -17.65 15.01
C GLY A 39 -33.35 -16.71 15.57
N LEU A 40 -33.84 -15.81 16.43
CA LEU A 40 -33.05 -15.05 17.39
C LEU A 40 -32.35 -16.04 18.33
N ASP A 41 -31.03 -15.94 18.47
CA ASP A 41 -30.43 -16.25 19.75
C ASP A 41 -29.41 -15.18 20.12
N GLU A 42 -29.66 -14.56 21.28
CA GLU A 42 -28.92 -13.44 21.86
C GLU A 42 -27.85 -13.97 22.82
N SER A 43 -27.25 -15.13 22.49
CA SER A 43 -26.34 -15.91 23.34
C SER A 43 -24.96 -16.16 22.71
N LEU A 44 -24.60 -15.45 21.64
CA LEU A 44 -23.30 -15.64 20.95
C LEU A 44 -22.10 -14.93 21.63
N SER A 45 -22.16 -14.66 22.93
CA SER A 45 -20.96 -14.34 23.71
C SER A 45 -20.14 -15.59 24.07
N GLU A 46 -20.68 -16.80 23.91
CA GLU A 46 -20.00 -18.05 24.27
C GLU A 46 -19.54 -18.88 23.06
N GLU A 47 -20.11 -18.68 21.86
CA GLU A 47 -19.68 -19.36 20.62
C GLU A 47 -18.41 -18.77 19.97
N GLU A 48 -17.82 -17.71 20.52
CA GLU A 48 -16.44 -17.32 20.17
C GLU A 48 -15.40 -18.34 20.66
N SER A 49 -15.79 -19.30 21.53
CA SER A 49 -14.86 -20.19 22.22
C SER A 49 -14.62 -21.58 21.59
N GLU A 50 -15.42 -22.04 20.61
CA GLU A 50 -15.38 -23.46 20.18
C GLU A 50 -15.14 -23.74 18.68
N LEU A 51 -14.82 -22.73 17.85
CA LEU A 51 -14.62 -22.97 16.41
C LEU A 51 -13.14 -22.86 16.01
N GLU A 52 -12.41 -23.95 16.27
CA GLU A 52 -11.07 -24.20 15.76
C GLU A 52 -11.06 -24.09 14.23
N ALA A 53 -10.18 -23.22 13.70
CA ALA A 53 -9.76 -23.32 12.31
C ALA A 53 -9.04 -24.67 12.13
N PRO A 54 -9.14 -25.34 10.98
CA PRO A 54 -8.38 -26.55 10.75
C PRO A 54 -6.90 -26.24 10.95
N ASP A 55 -6.28 -26.89 11.95
CA ASP A 55 -4.84 -26.92 12.11
C ASP A 55 -4.28 -27.59 10.85
N VAL A 56 -3.65 -26.79 9.98
CA VAL A 56 -2.85 -27.32 8.89
C VAL A 56 -1.56 -27.80 9.53
N ASP A 57 -1.52 -29.09 9.85
CA ASP A 57 -0.30 -29.79 10.26
C ASP A 57 0.75 -29.62 9.15
N THR A 58 1.69 -28.70 9.39
CA THR A 58 2.89 -28.55 8.55
C THR A 58 3.85 -29.68 8.92
N LYS A 59 3.71 -30.83 8.26
CA LYS A 59 4.71 -31.90 8.34
C LYS A 59 6.02 -31.40 7.71
N PRO A 60 7.16 -31.47 8.42
CA PRO A 60 8.47 -31.26 7.81
C PRO A 60 8.88 -32.54 7.08
N GLU A 61 9.03 -32.48 5.75
CA GLU A 61 9.70 -33.53 4.98
C GLU A 61 11.12 -33.09 4.60
N GLY A 62 12.10 -33.93 4.94
CA GLY A 62 13.32 -34.09 4.15
C GLY A 62 14.60 -33.45 4.69
N ASP A 63 15.48 -34.31 5.21
CA ASP A 63 16.82 -34.04 5.73
C ASP A 63 17.81 -33.50 4.69
N GLY A 64 18.67 -32.58 5.12
CA GLY A 64 19.81 -32.06 4.35
C GLY A 64 20.85 -31.43 5.29
N ALA A 65 22.01 -32.07 5.35
CA ALA A 65 23.13 -31.93 6.28
C ALA A 65 23.64 -30.51 6.64
N ASP A 66 23.94 -30.38 7.94
CA ASP A 66 24.99 -29.61 8.64
C ASP A 66 25.76 -28.49 7.90
N SER A 67 25.54 -27.27 8.37
CA SER A 67 26.60 -26.31 8.74
C SER A 67 26.03 -25.33 9.78
N ASP A 68 26.88 -24.66 10.56
CA ASP A 68 26.58 -23.81 11.74
C ASP A 68 25.60 -22.61 11.52
N ASP A 69 24.41 -22.82 10.95
CA ASP A 69 23.65 -21.75 10.30
C ASP A 69 22.36 -21.33 11.03
N ASP A 70 22.10 -20.02 10.98
CA ASP A 70 21.23 -19.18 11.82
C ASP A 70 19.70 -19.52 11.82
N GLY A 71 19.25 -20.78 11.90
CA GLY A 71 17.82 -21.10 12.01
C GLY A 71 16.91 -20.54 10.88
N VAL A 72 17.51 -20.15 9.75
CA VAL A 72 16.85 -19.62 8.54
C VAL A 72 16.89 -20.68 7.45
N ILE A 73 15.80 -20.79 6.69
CA ILE A 73 15.68 -21.60 5.49
C ILE A 73 15.79 -20.64 4.30
N GLU A 74 16.82 -20.82 3.47
CA GLU A 74 17.05 -19.98 2.30
C GLU A 74 15.96 -20.11 1.24
N ALA A 75 15.79 -19.05 0.44
CA ALA A 75 14.86 -19.08 -0.68
C ALA A 75 15.32 -20.11 -1.72
N PRO A 76 14.43 -20.98 -2.23
CA PRO A 76 14.79 -21.95 -3.26
C PRO A 76 15.14 -21.26 -4.58
N ASN A 77 16.12 -21.81 -5.29
CA ASN A 77 16.64 -21.25 -6.54
C ASN A 77 15.76 -21.70 -7.74
N TRP A 78 14.64 -21.00 -7.97
CA TRP A 78 13.71 -21.30 -9.08
C TRP A 78 13.89 -20.35 -10.26
N PRO A 79 13.86 -20.85 -11.52
CA PRO A 79 13.83 -20.00 -12.71
C PRO A 79 12.59 -19.09 -12.72
N ILE A 80 12.78 -17.85 -13.15
CA ILE A 80 11.82 -16.73 -13.02
C ILE A 80 10.93 -16.61 -14.28
N ASP A 81 11.08 -17.54 -15.23
CA ASP A 81 10.74 -17.38 -16.63
C ASP A 81 9.24 -17.50 -16.90
N ASP A 82 8.42 -16.61 -16.32
CA ASP A 82 7.13 -16.14 -16.86
C ASP A 82 6.37 -15.14 -15.96
N ILE A 83 6.95 -14.74 -14.83
CA ILE A 83 6.21 -14.02 -13.76
C ILE A 83 6.45 -12.51 -13.81
N PHE A 84 7.60 -12.13 -14.37
CA PHE A 84 8.11 -10.77 -14.37
C PHE A 84 8.32 -10.27 -15.79
N ASP A 85 7.70 -9.14 -16.10
CA ASP A 85 8.03 -8.37 -17.29
C ASP A 85 9.03 -7.25 -16.88
N PRO A 86 10.31 -7.34 -17.28
CA PRO A 86 11.32 -6.33 -16.94
C PRO A 86 11.01 -4.94 -17.49
N THR A 87 10.19 -4.87 -18.54
CA THR A 87 9.76 -3.64 -19.20
C THR A 87 8.49 -3.05 -18.58
N ASP A 88 7.83 -3.80 -17.69
CA ASP A 88 6.61 -3.37 -17.04
C ASP A 88 6.91 -2.51 -15.82
N TYR A 89 7.02 -1.22 -16.09
CA TYR A 89 7.09 -0.20 -15.06
C TYR A 89 5.69 0.17 -14.55
N GLY A 90 4.60 -0.51 -14.95
CA GLY A 90 3.22 -0.25 -14.52
C GLY A 90 2.61 1.07 -14.98
N MET A 91 3.40 2.12 -15.17
CA MET A 91 3.00 3.44 -15.66
C MET A 91 4.14 4.05 -16.48
N ASP A 92 3.81 4.84 -17.50
CA ASP A 92 4.79 5.57 -18.31
C ASP A 92 5.66 6.52 -17.47
N MET A 93 6.93 6.67 -17.84
CA MET A 93 7.90 7.49 -17.12
C MET A 93 7.52 8.97 -17.09
N SER A 94 7.00 9.51 -18.19
CA SER A 94 6.57 10.92 -18.26
C SER A 94 5.41 11.17 -17.29
N ARG A 95 4.45 10.24 -17.22
CA ARG A 95 3.32 10.31 -16.28
C ARG A 95 3.78 10.22 -14.82
N ARG A 96 4.84 9.44 -14.55
CA ARG A 96 5.46 9.40 -13.22
C ARG A 96 6.08 10.74 -12.87
N LEU A 97 7.02 11.22 -13.67
CA LEU A 97 7.82 12.42 -13.38
C LEU A 97 7.02 13.73 -13.39
N LEU A 98 6.00 13.85 -14.25
CA LEU A 98 5.18 15.06 -14.36
C LEU A 98 4.04 15.13 -13.32
N HIS A 99 3.95 14.14 -12.44
CA HIS A 99 3.03 14.21 -11.30
C HIS A 99 3.55 15.22 -10.27
N TRP A 100 2.62 15.89 -9.57
CA TRP A 100 2.95 16.96 -8.61
C TRP A 100 3.95 16.50 -7.54
N GLY A 101 3.89 15.24 -7.12
CA GLY A 101 4.77 14.68 -6.09
C GLY A 101 6.25 14.69 -6.50
N PRO A 102 6.63 14.01 -7.59
CA PRO A 102 8.01 14.06 -8.08
C PRO A 102 8.49 15.45 -8.48
N LEU A 103 7.64 16.28 -9.10
CA LEU A 103 7.99 17.65 -9.42
C LEU A 103 8.34 18.45 -8.17
N LEU A 104 7.52 18.35 -7.11
CA LEU A 104 7.76 19.03 -5.85
C LEU A 104 9.04 18.53 -5.16
N ALA A 105 9.28 17.22 -5.14
CA ALA A 105 10.49 16.63 -4.56
C ALA A 105 11.76 17.12 -5.29
N LEU A 106 11.77 17.06 -6.62
CA LEU A 106 12.90 17.54 -7.44
C LEU A 106 13.13 19.05 -7.28
N THR A 107 12.04 19.83 -7.21
CA THR A 107 12.10 21.28 -6.99
C THR A 107 12.71 21.60 -5.63
N LEU A 108 12.31 20.89 -4.56
CA LEU A 108 12.86 21.08 -3.22
C LEU A 108 14.36 20.74 -3.16
N ILE A 109 14.77 19.62 -3.77
CA ILE A 109 16.19 19.24 -3.87
C ILE A 109 16.98 20.33 -4.59
N ALA A 110 16.48 20.82 -5.73
CA ALA A 110 17.15 21.85 -6.51
C ALA A 110 17.25 23.19 -5.77
N ILE A 111 16.17 23.66 -5.14
CA ILE A 111 16.16 24.94 -4.42
C ILE A 111 17.06 24.87 -3.18
N ILE A 112 16.91 23.84 -2.34
CA ILE A 112 17.75 23.70 -1.13
C ILE A 112 19.21 23.55 -1.52
N GLY A 113 19.49 22.74 -2.55
CA GLY A 113 20.83 22.58 -3.14
C GLY A 113 21.43 23.92 -3.56
N THR A 114 20.69 24.71 -4.33
CA THR A 114 21.14 26.00 -4.86
C THR A 114 21.35 27.02 -3.74
N CYS A 115 20.37 27.21 -2.84
CA CYS A 115 20.49 28.13 -1.72
C CYS A 115 21.70 27.82 -0.83
N THR A 116 21.86 26.55 -0.46
CA THR A 116 22.97 26.11 0.41
C THR A 116 24.32 26.34 -0.28
N THR A 117 24.40 26.08 -1.60
CA THR A 117 25.63 26.31 -2.38
C THR A 117 26.00 27.79 -2.44
N ILE A 118 25.03 28.66 -2.71
CA ILE A 118 25.25 30.12 -2.77
C ILE A 118 25.72 30.64 -1.41
N VAL A 119 25.07 30.22 -0.32
CA VAL A 119 25.44 30.63 1.04
C VAL A 119 26.84 30.10 1.40
N ALA A 120 27.14 28.83 1.09
CA ALA A 120 28.45 28.25 1.36
C ALA A 120 29.57 28.96 0.60
N ALA A 121 29.37 29.25 -0.69
CA ALA A 121 30.35 29.94 -1.52
C ALA A 121 30.68 31.36 -1.03
N ASN A 122 29.75 32.04 -0.36
CA ASN A 122 29.96 33.41 0.14
C ASN A 122 30.46 33.45 1.59
N TYR A 123 30.16 32.44 2.42
CA TYR A 123 30.52 32.45 3.83
C TYR A 123 31.74 31.59 4.16
N ALA A 124 31.80 30.38 3.61
CA ALA A 124 32.87 29.43 3.84
C ALA A 124 33.37 28.93 2.48
N PRO A 125 34.02 29.79 1.67
CA PRO A 125 34.43 29.43 0.33
C PRO A 125 35.27 28.16 0.36
N PRO A 126 34.92 27.12 -0.42
CA PRO A 126 35.57 25.82 -0.33
C PRO A 126 37.02 25.84 -0.80
N LEU A 127 37.43 26.86 -1.56
CA LEU A 127 38.81 27.02 -2.04
C LEU A 127 39.72 27.69 -1.02
N ASP A 128 39.15 28.41 -0.05
CA ASP A 128 39.90 29.23 0.90
C ASP A 128 40.10 28.52 2.25
N SER A 129 39.30 27.47 2.53
CA SER A 129 39.35 26.75 3.80
C SER A 129 39.00 25.27 3.67
N LEU A 130 39.79 24.42 4.33
CA LEU A 130 39.53 22.98 4.44
C LEU A 130 38.14 22.71 5.06
N PHE A 131 37.72 23.54 6.02
CA PHE A 131 36.40 23.41 6.63
C PHE A 131 35.29 23.67 5.61
N GLY A 132 35.41 24.75 4.82
CA GLY A 132 34.47 25.08 3.74
C GLY A 132 34.39 23.97 2.69
N PHE A 133 35.55 23.42 2.31
CA PHE A 133 35.63 22.28 1.39
C PHE A 133 34.88 21.05 1.92
N ILE A 134 35.17 20.62 3.15
CA ILE A 134 34.54 19.43 3.76
C ILE A 134 33.03 19.64 3.90
N ASN A 135 32.61 20.82 4.37
CA ASN A 135 31.19 21.16 4.55
C ASN A 135 30.42 21.03 3.22
N LEU A 136 30.92 21.66 2.16
CA LEU A 136 30.28 21.62 0.85
C LEU A 136 30.34 20.22 0.22
N ALA A 137 31.44 19.49 0.40
CA ALA A 137 31.58 18.13 -0.10
C ALA A 137 30.58 17.16 0.53
N VAL A 138 30.42 17.22 1.87
CA VAL A 138 29.42 16.40 2.60
C VAL A 138 27.99 16.75 2.16
N PHE A 139 27.71 18.05 1.99
CA PHE A 139 26.42 18.50 1.51
C PHE A 139 26.14 18.01 0.08
N PHE A 140 27.08 18.17 -0.84
CA PHE A 140 26.95 17.71 -2.22
C PHE A 140 26.79 16.21 -2.33
N TYR A 141 27.54 15.43 -1.54
CA TYR A 141 27.34 13.99 -1.47
C TYR A 141 25.90 13.65 -1.06
N SER A 142 25.40 14.28 0.01
CA SER A 142 24.04 14.04 0.50
C SER A 142 22.98 14.46 -0.51
N ASN A 143 23.13 15.63 -1.13
CA ASN A 143 22.19 16.16 -2.13
C ASN A 143 22.18 15.33 -3.43
N TYR A 144 23.37 14.96 -3.92
CA TYR A 144 23.52 14.08 -5.07
C TYR A 144 22.94 12.68 -4.81
N SER A 145 23.23 12.12 -3.63
CA SER A 145 22.67 10.83 -3.21
C SER A 145 21.15 10.89 -3.09
N ALA A 146 20.58 11.98 -2.56
CA ALA A 146 19.13 12.17 -2.51
C ALA A 146 18.52 12.21 -3.93
N LEU A 147 19.10 13.01 -4.84
CA LEU A 147 18.63 13.12 -6.22
C LEU A 147 18.68 11.79 -6.96
N THR A 148 19.83 11.11 -6.94
CA THR A 148 20.03 9.87 -7.70
C THR A 148 19.17 8.73 -7.17
N ASN A 149 19.09 8.54 -5.85
CA ASN A 149 18.24 7.51 -5.26
C ASN A 149 16.75 7.83 -5.45
N PHE A 150 16.34 9.10 -5.44
CA PHE A 150 14.98 9.49 -5.76
C PHE A 150 14.62 9.10 -7.20
N LEU A 151 15.46 9.47 -8.17
CA LEU A 151 15.26 9.15 -9.57
C LEU A 151 15.27 7.63 -9.82
N GLU A 152 16.16 6.89 -9.18
CA GLU A 152 16.20 5.43 -9.28
C GLU A 152 14.97 4.78 -8.65
N ALA A 153 14.44 5.33 -7.55
CA ALA A 153 13.20 4.84 -6.94
C ALA A 153 11.98 5.07 -7.83
N VAL A 154 11.89 6.24 -8.49
CA VAL A 154 10.87 6.56 -9.50
C VAL A 154 11.02 5.67 -10.73
N ARG A 155 12.25 5.46 -11.19
CA ARG A 155 12.53 4.73 -12.44
C ARG A 155 12.12 3.27 -12.34
N HIS A 156 12.52 2.58 -11.27
CA HIS A 156 12.22 1.15 -11.11
C HIS A 156 10.77 0.90 -10.68
N GLY A 157 10.19 1.76 -9.82
CA GLY A 157 8.92 1.48 -9.15
C GLY A 157 8.96 0.22 -8.26
N GLY A 158 7.81 -0.15 -7.71
CA GLY A 158 7.73 -1.24 -6.71
C GLY A 158 8.00 -2.65 -7.24
N GLY A 159 7.96 -2.86 -8.56
CA GLY A 159 7.96 -4.19 -9.19
C GLY A 159 6.57 -4.80 -9.20
N TYR A 160 6.17 -5.35 -10.34
CA TYR A 160 4.79 -5.76 -10.59
C TYR A 160 4.70 -7.23 -11.01
N VAL A 161 3.67 -7.90 -10.53
CA VAL A 161 3.29 -9.25 -10.99
C VAL A 161 2.63 -9.14 -12.36
N LYS A 162 3.02 -9.98 -13.33
CA LYS A 162 2.38 -10.08 -14.65
C LYS A 162 0.86 -10.29 -14.49
N PRO A 163 0.00 -9.52 -15.17
CA PRO A 163 -1.43 -9.79 -15.18
C PRO A 163 -1.69 -11.19 -15.76
N GLY A 164 -2.67 -11.92 -15.23
CA GLY A 164 -2.92 -13.30 -15.63
C GLY A 164 -1.97 -14.32 -15.03
N TYR A 165 -1.02 -13.92 -14.17
CA TYR A 165 -0.06 -14.86 -13.58
C TYR A 165 -0.76 -16.05 -12.92
N THR A 166 -0.39 -17.24 -13.36
CA THR A 166 -0.99 -18.51 -12.94
C THR A 166 0.12 -19.47 -12.53
N PRO A 167 0.23 -19.81 -11.24
CA PRO A 167 1.22 -20.76 -10.75
C PRO A 167 0.80 -22.22 -11.04
N PRO A 168 1.71 -23.18 -10.85
CA PRO A 168 1.40 -24.61 -10.79
C PRO A 168 0.21 -24.90 -9.86
N LYS A 169 -0.60 -25.93 -10.18
CA LYS A 169 -1.87 -26.18 -9.50
C LYS A 169 -1.71 -26.43 -8.00
N GLU A 170 -0.61 -27.05 -7.63
CA GLU A 170 -0.26 -27.51 -6.28
C GLU A 170 -0.13 -26.36 -5.29
N ILE A 171 0.27 -25.17 -5.75
CA ILE A 171 0.46 -24.00 -4.87
C ILE A 171 -0.69 -22.99 -4.94
N ARG A 172 -1.69 -23.19 -5.81
CA ARG A 172 -2.79 -22.23 -6.03
C ARG A 172 -3.65 -22.03 -4.78
N GLU A 173 -3.90 -23.10 -4.03
CA GLU A 173 -4.71 -23.05 -2.80
C GLU A 173 -4.08 -22.20 -1.69
N ASN A 174 -2.75 -22.10 -1.71
CA ASN A 174 -1.94 -21.36 -0.76
C ASN A 174 -1.77 -19.87 -1.14
N LEU A 175 -2.35 -19.45 -2.27
CA LEU A 175 -2.19 -18.11 -2.82
C LEU A 175 -3.53 -17.41 -3.01
N GLN A 176 -3.53 -16.11 -2.78
CA GLN A 176 -4.72 -15.29 -3.01
C GLN A 176 -4.87 -14.99 -4.50
N PHE A 177 -6.08 -15.03 -5.01
CA PHE A 177 -6.38 -14.53 -6.34
C PHE A 177 -6.68 -13.02 -6.36
N CYS A 178 -6.17 -12.30 -7.36
CA CYS A 178 -6.50 -10.92 -7.65
C CYS A 178 -7.43 -10.86 -8.87
N MET A 179 -8.70 -10.49 -8.65
CA MET A 179 -9.67 -10.42 -9.75
C MET A 179 -9.38 -9.28 -10.74
N VAL A 180 -8.74 -8.17 -10.33
CA VAL A 180 -8.39 -7.06 -11.26
C VAL A 180 -7.34 -7.53 -12.25
N CYS A 181 -6.25 -8.09 -11.71
CA CYS A 181 -5.14 -8.55 -12.52
C CYS A 181 -5.44 -9.92 -13.15
N LYS A 182 -6.59 -10.54 -12.81
CA LYS A 182 -7.00 -11.89 -13.22
C LYS A 182 -5.90 -12.94 -13.01
N GLY A 183 -5.16 -12.85 -11.91
CA GLY A 183 -4.03 -13.72 -11.62
C GLY A 183 -3.79 -13.88 -10.12
N TYR A 184 -2.99 -14.87 -9.76
CA TYR A 184 -2.61 -15.12 -8.38
C TYR A 184 -1.61 -14.08 -7.88
N LYS A 185 -1.74 -13.73 -6.62
CA LYS A 185 -0.78 -12.91 -5.89
C LYS A 185 0.33 -13.81 -5.40
N VAL A 186 1.56 -13.53 -5.78
CA VAL A 186 2.74 -14.15 -5.17
C VAL A 186 2.86 -13.73 -3.69
N PRO A 187 3.59 -14.49 -2.85
CA PRO A 187 3.80 -14.15 -1.45
C PRO A 187 4.25 -12.68 -1.28
N ARG A 188 3.72 -12.00 -0.26
CA ARG A 188 3.98 -10.58 0.06
C ARG A 188 3.50 -9.56 -0.98
N SER A 189 2.84 -9.98 -2.06
CA SER A 189 2.31 -9.05 -3.07
C SER A 189 0.90 -8.53 -2.74
N HIS A 190 0.65 -7.26 -3.04
CA HIS A 190 -0.66 -6.64 -2.81
C HIS A 190 -1.10 -5.82 -4.03
N HIS A 191 -2.41 -5.77 -4.26
CA HIS A 191 -2.96 -5.00 -5.38
C HIS A 191 -3.07 -3.53 -4.98
N CYS A 192 -2.38 -2.66 -5.70
CA CYS A 192 -2.51 -1.23 -5.56
C CYS A 192 -3.53 -0.69 -6.56
N SER A 193 -4.63 -0.12 -6.06
CA SER A 193 -5.67 0.45 -6.92
C SER A 193 -5.25 1.71 -7.68
N LYS A 194 -4.18 2.38 -7.26
CA LYS A 194 -3.62 3.57 -7.92
C LYS A 194 -2.72 3.18 -9.10
N CYS A 195 -1.88 2.17 -8.91
CA CYS A 195 -1.07 1.59 -9.98
C CYS A 195 -1.85 0.59 -10.84
N ASN A 196 -3.05 0.19 -10.41
CA ASN A 196 -3.90 -0.83 -11.04
C ASN A 196 -3.20 -2.19 -11.25
N ARG A 197 -2.28 -2.54 -10.35
CA ARG A 197 -1.40 -3.72 -10.48
C ARG A 197 -1.08 -4.33 -9.13
N CYS A 198 -0.80 -5.63 -9.13
CA CYS A 198 -0.20 -6.31 -7.99
C CYS A 198 1.29 -5.97 -7.90
N VAL A 199 1.69 -5.44 -6.75
CA VAL A 199 3.05 -4.96 -6.46
C VAL A 199 3.76 -5.98 -5.57
N LEU A 200 4.99 -6.36 -5.93
CA LEU A 200 5.84 -7.28 -5.18
C LEU A 200 6.29 -6.64 -3.86
N LYS A 201 6.25 -7.39 -2.74
CA LYS A 201 6.59 -6.91 -1.39
C LYS A 201 6.07 -5.47 -1.15
N MET A 202 4.78 -5.26 -1.43
CA MET A 202 4.19 -3.91 -1.43
C MET A 202 4.26 -3.33 -0.03
N ASP A 203 4.86 -2.16 0.11
CA ASP A 203 4.82 -1.39 1.35
C ASP A 203 3.68 -0.37 1.30
N HIS A 204 3.79 0.62 0.41
CA HIS A 204 2.74 1.62 0.24
C HIS A 204 2.75 2.22 -1.17
N HIS A 205 1.70 2.95 -1.51
CA HIS A 205 1.70 3.84 -2.66
C HIS A 205 2.18 5.22 -2.24
N CYS A 206 3.30 5.68 -2.79
CA CYS A 206 3.92 6.94 -2.41
C CYS A 206 3.55 8.04 -3.43
N PRO A 207 2.78 9.07 -3.03
CA PRO A 207 2.45 10.18 -3.93
C PRO A 207 3.68 10.94 -4.42
N TRP A 208 4.74 11.01 -3.59
CA TRP A 208 6.00 11.67 -3.89
C TRP A 208 6.80 10.99 -4.99
N LEU A 209 6.65 9.68 -5.18
CA LEU A 209 7.25 8.94 -6.29
C LEU A 209 6.30 8.80 -7.49
N ASN A 210 5.00 9.08 -7.28
CA ASN A 210 3.93 8.63 -8.15
C ASN A 210 4.06 7.12 -8.49
N SER A 211 4.42 6.31 -7.50
CA SER A 211 4.62 4.88 -7.67
C SER A 211 4.49 4.17 -6.33
N CYS A 212 4.34 2.85 -6.36
CA CYS A 212 4.46 2.06 -5.14
C CYS A 212 5.93 1.92 -4.73
N VAL A 213 6.14 1.91 -3.42
CA VAL A 213 7.35 1.38 -2.79
C VAL A 213 7.12 -0.12 -2.61
N GLY A 214 8.03 -0.92 -3.15
CA GLY A 214 7.97 -2.37 -3.12
C GLY A 214 9.33 -2.99 -3.40
N HIS A 215 9.35 -4.28 -3.69
CA HIS A 215 10.58 -5.07 -3.81
C HIS A 215 11.70 -4.41 -4.65
N ARG A 216 11.38 -3.87 -5.84
CA ARG A 216 12.39 -3.35 -6.78
C ARG A 216 12.97 -1.98 -6.44
N ASN A 217 12.27 -1.15 -5.67
CA ASN A 217 12.71 0.20 -5.36
C ASN A 217 12.84 0.49 -3.86
N HIS A 218 12.58 -0.47 -2.98
CA HIS A 218 12.63 -0.25 -1.55
C HIS A 218 14.00 0.29 -1.10
N ALA A 219 15.10 -0.33 -1.56
CA ALA A 219 16.46 0.11 -1.25
C ALA A 219 16.70 1.58 -1.65
N PHE A 220 16.33 1.95 -2.88
CA PHE A 220 16.47 3.32 -3.39
C PHE A 220 15.62 4.30 -2.60
N PHE A 221 14.38 3.94 -2.24
CA PHE A 221 13.51 4.77 -1.44
C PHE A 221 14.10 5.05 -0.05
N ILE A 222 14.67 4.06 0.62
CA ILE A 222 15.29 4.25 1.94
C ILE A 222 16.57 5.06 1.84
N LYS A 223 17.44 4.76 0.86
CA LYS A 223 18.66 5.55 0.60
C LYS A 223 18.33 7.00 0.27
N PHE A 224 17.25 7.25 -0.47
CA PHE A 224 16.71 8.59 -0.73
C PHE A 224 16.32 9.29 0.58
N ILE A 225 15.50 8.66 1.44
CA ILE A 225 15.07 9.28 2.69
C ILE A 225 16.26 9.54 3.63
N ILE A 226 17.19 8.60 3.76
CA ILE A 226 18.42 8.79 4.55
C ILE A 226 19.17 10.03 4.03
N SER A 227 19.40 10.10 2.72
CA SER A 227 20.14 11.21 2.11
C SER A 227 19.38 12.54 2.23
N ALA A 228 18.05 12.52 2.13
CA ALA A 228 17.19 13.68 2.31
C ALA A 228 17.24 14.19 3.76
N VAL A 229 17.20 13.31 4.76
CA VAL A 229 17.34 13.68 6.18
C VAL A 229 18.73 14.27 6.44
N LEU A 230 19.79 13.59 6.02
CA LEU A 230 21.17 14.06 6.23
C LEU A 230 21.43 15.40 5.53
N GLY A 231 21.04 15.52 4.26
CA GLY A 231 21.22 16.73 3.47
C GLY A 231 20.39 17.91 3.98
N SER A 232 19.13 17.68 4.37
CA SER A 232 18.25 18.73 4.90
C SER A 232 18.64 19.17 6.32
N LEU A 233 19.05 18.26 7.19
CA LEU A 233 19.59 18.62 8.51
C LEU A 233 20.89 19.42 8.38
N HIS A 234 21.79 19.01 7.49
CA HIS A 234 23.02 19.75 7.22
C HIS A 234 22.71 21.17 6.71
N ALA A 235 21.86 21.29 5.68
CA ALA A 235 21.46 22.58 5.12
C ALA A 235 20.74 23.47 6.14
N MET A 236 19.89 22.89 6.99
CA MET A 236 19.18 23.58 8.07
C MET A 236 20.18 24.14 9.08
N ILE A 237 21.05 23.29 9.66
CA ILE A 237 22.03 23.71 10.67
C ILE A 237 22.93 24.80 10.09
N PHE A 238 23.49 24.57 8.90
CA PHE A 238 24.38 25.52 8.25
C PHE A 238 23.71 26.89 8.04
N GLN A 239 22.53 26.92 7.41
CA GLN A 239 21.86 28.18 7.09
C GLN A 239 21.32 28.90 8.33
N VAL A 240 20.81 28.18 9.33
CA VAL A 240 20.39 28.80 10.60
C VAL A 240 21.60 29.41 11.31
N SER A 241 22.74 28.71 11.36
CA SER A 241 23.97 29.27 11.93
C SER A 241 24.43 30.52 11.19
N ILE A 242 24.34 30.56 9.86
CA ILE A 242 24.66 31.75 9.06
C ILE A 242 23.73 32.90 9.41
N VAL A 243 22.41 32.68 9.43
CA VAL A 243 21.44 33.72 9.76
C VAL A 243 21.68 34.26 11.18
N SER A 244 21.90 33.37 12.17
CA SER A 244 22.22 33.77 13.54
C SER A 244 23.52 34.59 13.63
N TYR A 245 24.56 34.20 12.89
CA TYR A 245 25.82 34.92 12.85
C TYR A 245 25.68 36.30 12.19
N THR A 246 24.94 36.40 11.08
CA THR A 246 24.66 37.69 10.43
C THR A 246 23.88 38.62 11.35
N ILE A 247 22.87 38.11 12.08
CA ILE A 247 22.14 38.89 13.10
C ILE A 247 23.10 39.39 14.18
N TYR A 248 23.97 38.52 14.70
CA TYR A 248 24.99 38.92 15.67
C TYR A 248 25.88 40.05 15.13
N LEU A 249 26.39 39.95 13.90
CA LEU A 249 27.21 41.02 13.32
C LEU A 249 26.47 42.37 13.25
N HIS A 250 25.20 42.38 12.84
CA HIS A 250 24.40 43.60 12.78
C HIS A 250 24.07 44.20 14.16
N LEU A 251 24.04 43.39 15.22
CA LEU A 251 23.79 43.87 16.59
C LEU A 251 25.03 44.49 17.24
N TYR A 252 26.23 44.00 16.91
CA TYR A 252 27.47 44.38 17.59
C TYR A 252 28.36 45.35 16.79
N TYR A 253 28.22 45.44 15.48
CA TYR A 253 29.06 46.28 14.62
C TYR A 253 28.26 47.36 13.88
N PRO A 254 28.81 48.57 13.72
CA PRO A 254 28.15 49.63 12.96
C PRO A 254 28.07 49.28 11.47
N PRO A 255 27.06 49.77 10.72
CA PRO A 255 26.90 49.48 9.29
C PRO A 255 28.13 49.81 8.42
N SER A 256 28.91 50.83 8.82
CA SER A 256 30.16 51.19 8.13
C SER A 256 31.22 50.08 8.17
N ALA A 257 31.28 49.32 9.26
CA ALA A 257 32.22 48.20 9.43
C ALA A 257 31.80 46.96 8.63
N LEU A 258 30.50 46.83 8.34
CA LEU A 258 29.93 45.67 7.63
C LEU A 258 29.80 45.88 6.11
N ARG A 259 30.07 47.10 5.61
CA ARG A 259 29.84 47.50 4.21
C ARG A 259 30.48 46.59 3.16
N TYR A 260 31.56 45.89 3.50
CA TYR A 260 32.28 44.98 2.58
C TYR A 260 32.15 43.51 2.95
N ALA A 261 31.28 43.14 3.89
CA ALA A 261 31.05 41.75 4.29
C ALA A 261 29.93 41.13 3.44
N PRO A 262 30.22 40.22 2.48
CA PRO A 262 29.22 39.66 1.56
C PRO A 262 28.07 38.94 2.28
N ILE A 263 28.32 38.42 3.48
CA ILE A 263 27.33 37.74 4.33
C ILE A 263 26.22 38.66 4.85
N THR A 264 26.44 39.98 4.82
CA THR A 264 25.49 41.00 5.28
C THR A 264 24.63 41.56 4.13
N GLU A 265 24.89 41.13 2.89
CA GLU A 265 24.09 41.45 1.72
C GLU A 265 22.68 40.88 1.88
N VAL A 266 21.65 41.73 1.75
CA VAL A 266 20.24 41.36 1.89
C VAL A 266 19.85 40.14 1.03
N PRO A 267 20.28 40.00 -0.24
CA PRO A 267 19.98 38.82 -1.05
C PRO A 267 20.53 37.50 -0.46
N ILE A 268 21.70 37.53 0.16
CA ILE A 268 22.32 36.33 0.78
C ILE A 268 21.53 35.93 2.04
N ILE A 269 21.10 36.92 2.84
CA ILE A 269 20.27 36.68 4.02
C ILE A 269 18.93 36.05 3.63
N ILE A 270 18.26 36.62 2.62
CA ILE A 270 16.99 36.07 2.11
C ILE A 270 17.19 34.64 1.59
N THR A 271 18.27 34.40 0.85
CA THR A 271 18.61 33.07 0.33
C THR A 271 18.80 32.06 1.48
N ALA A 272 19.53 32.44 2.53
CA ALA A 272 19.76 31.59 3.71
C ALA A 272 18.45 31.34 4.49
N MET A 273 17.59 32.35 4.61
CA MET A 273 16.29 32.20 5.29
C MET A 273 15.36 31.26 4.51
N VAL A 274 15.24 31.43 3.19
CA VAL A 274 14.39 30.59 2.34
C VAL A 274 14.90 29.15 2.32
N GLY A 275 16.19 28.95 2.05
CA GLY A 275 16.79 27.62 2.01
C GLY A 275 16.75 26.93 3.37
N GLY A 276 16.99 27.67 4.47
CA GLY A 276 16.92 27.16 5.84
C GLY A 276 15.49 26.75 6.23
N ALA A 277 14.49 27.57 5.91
CA ALA A 277 13.08 27.25 6.17
C ALA A 277 12.61 26.01 5.41
N LEU A 278 12.94 25.89 4.11
CA LEU A 278 12.60 24.72 3.30
C LEU A 278 13.33 23.46 3.81
N ALA A 279 14.62 23.56 4.12
CA ALA A 279 15.40 22.47 4.68
C ALA A 279 14.82 22.00 6.03
N SER A 280 14.40 22.92 6.88
CA SER A 280 13.76 22.61 8.17
C SER A 280 12.45 21.84 7.97
N GLY A 281 11.60 22.29 7.03
CA GLY A 281 10.35 21.60 6.69
C GLY A 281 10.57 20.17 6.19
N VAL A 282 11.56 19.99 5.30
CA VAL A 282 11.94 18.66 4.80
C VAL A 282 12.49 17.78 5.92
N ALA A 283 13.37 18.28 6.78
CA ALA A 283 13.94 17.53 7.90
C ALA A 283 12.86 17.06 8.88
N VAL A 284 11.93 17.95 9.25
CA VAL A 284 10.81 17.64 10.15
C VAL A 284 9.87 16.59 9.55
N ALA A 285 9.58 16.67 8.25
CA ALA A 285 8.68 15.72 7.58
C ALA A 285 9.33 14.35 7.36
N THR A 286 10.61 14.32 6.97
CA THR A 286 11.29 13.08 6.56
C THR A 286 11.91 12.30 7.72
N THR A 287 12.25 12.94 8.84
CA THR A 287 12.85 12.26 10.00
C THR A 287 11.91 11.22 10.63
N PRO A 288 10.63 11.52 10.94
CA PRO A 288 9.70 10.51 11.45
C PRO A 288 9.43 9.40 10.43
N LEU A 289 9.35 9.75 9.15
CA LEU A 289 9.18 8.77 8.08
C LEU A 289 10.36 7.79 8.03
N LEU A 290 11.60 8.28 8.12
CA LEU A 290 12.79 7.45 8.19
C LEU A 290 12.74 6.51 9.40
N TYR A 291 12.39 7.05 10.58
CA TYR A 291 12.29 6.27 11.80
C TYR A 291 11.31 5.09 11.66
N PHE A 292 10.11 5.32 11.13
CA PHE A 292 9.14 4.25 10.92
C PHE A 292 9.62 3.23 9.89
N GLN A 293 10.22 3.69 8.79
CA GLN A 293 10.74 2.80 7.75
C GLN A 293 11.88 1.92 8.26
N LEU A 294 12.82 2.46 9.05
CA LEU A 294 13.88 1.68 9.69
C LEU A 294 13.31 0.65 10.68
N LYS A 295 12.26 1.01 11.43
CA LYS A 295 11.58 0.09 12.36
C LYS A 295 10.89 -1.08 11.69
N VAL A 296 10.37 -0.91 10.48
CA VAL A 296 9.74 -2.02 9.74
C VAL A 296 10.80 -2.88 9.05
N ILE A 297 11.89 -2.27 8.55
CA ILE A 297 13.06 -3.01 8.03
C ILE A 297 13.71 -3.85 9.12
N GLN A 298 13.82 -3.33 10.34
CA GLN A 298 14.37 -4.10 11.48
C GLN A 298 13.66 -5.45 11.68
N ARG A 299 12.37 -5.54 11.34
CA ARG A 299 11.52 -6.75 11.45
C ARG A 299 11.27 -7.43 10.09
N ASN A 300 11.96 -6.96 9.03
CA ASN A 300 11.74 -7.33 7.62
C ASN A 300 10.26 -7.40 7.23
N MET A 301 9.50 -6.42 7.70
CA MET A 301 8.06 -6.36 7.55
C MET A 301 7.69 -5.13 6.74
N THR A 302 6.63 -5.21 5.94
CA THR A 302 6.02 -4.01 5.33
C THR A 302 4.91 -3.45 6.24
N HIS A 303 4.51 -2.20 6.05
CA HIS A 303 3.38 -1.63 6.80
C HIS A 303 2.07 -2.42 6.60
N ILE A 304 1.87 -3.02 5.43
CA ILE A 304 0.72 -3.89 5.16
C ILE A 304 0.82 -5.17 5.98
N GLU A 305 2.02 -5.74 6.07
CA GLU A 305 2.28 -6.97 6.81
C GLU A 305 2.16 -6.76 8.33
N ASP A 306 2.64 -5.63 8.86
CA ASP A 306 2.49 -5.23 10.27
C ASP A 306 1.01 -5.17 10.68
N TYR A 307 0.17 -4.59 9.84
CA TYR A 307 -1.28 -4.57 10.06
C TYR A 307 -1.92 -5.97 10.02
N ILE A 308 -1.40 -6.88 9.20
CA ILE A 308 -1.92 -8.25 9.10
C ILE A 308 -1.48 -9.09 10.29
N CYS A 309 -0.23 -8.93 10.73
CA CYS A 309 0.31 -9.62 11.91
C CYS A 309 -0.40 -9.16 13.18
N ALA A 310 -0.61 -7.85 13.36
CA ALA A 310 -1.38 -7.32 14.47
C ALA A 310 -2.80 -7.92 14.56
N LYS A 311 -3.40 -8.28 13.41
CA LYS A 311 -4.67 -9.02 13.38
C LYS A 311 -4.54 -10.50 13.64
N ALA A 312 -3.42 -11.09 13.25
CA ALA A 312 -3.15 -12.49 13.54
C ALA A 312 -3.00 -12.68 15.06
N ASP A 313 -2.32 -11.76 15.75
CA ASP A 313 -2.02 -11.86 17.18
C ASP A 313 -3.26 -11.80 18.08
N VAL A 314 -4.31 -11.10 17.66
CA VAL A 314 -5.57 -10.99 18.42
C VAL A 314 -6.55 -12.14 18.17
N ARG A 315 -6.23 -13.09 17.28
CA ARG A 315 -7.11 -14.23 17.00
C ARG A 315 -6.90 -15.32 18.04
N HIS A 316 -8.00 -15.87 18.56
CA HIS A 316 -7.97 -17.09 19.37
C HIS A 316 -7.39 -18.25 18.55
N ARG A 317 -6.27 -18.81 19.02
CA ARG A 317 -5.55 -19.94 18.42
C ARG A 317 -4.77 -20.68 19.49
N LYS A 318 -4.56 -21.99 19.31
CA LYS A 318 -3.75 -22.82 20.22
C LYS A 318 -2.28 -22.39 20.22
N THR A 319 -1.75 -22.07 19.05
CA THR A 319 -0.34 -21.71 18.83
C THR A 319 -0.23 -20.28 18.30
N PRO A 320 0.59 -19.39 18.91
CA PRO A 320 0.77 -18.02 18.41
C PRO A 320 1.22 -17.97 16.95
N PHE A 321 0.80 -16.95 16.21
CA PHE A 321 1.25 -16.75 14.84
C PHE A 321 2.74 -16.44 14.82
N LYS A 322 3.52 -17.19 14.04
CA LYS A 322 4.93 -16.92 13.81
C LYS A 322 5.12 -16.24 12.45
N TYR A 323 5.64 -15.02 12.47
CA TYR A 323 5.92 -14.27 11.24
C TYR A 323 7.15 -14.85 10.52
N PRO A 324 7.06 -15.24 9.23
CA PRO A 324 8.09 -16.04 8.59
C PRO A 324 9.33 -15.24 8.16
N TYR A 325 9.23 -13.93 7.95
CA TYR A 325 10.27 -13.17 7.25
C TYR A 325 11.22 -12.39 8.16
N ASP A 326 11.05 -12.42 9.49
CA ASP A 326 11.98 -11.77 10.42
C ASP A 326 13.20 -12.67 10.66
N LEU A 327 14.29 -12.41 9.92
CA LEU A 327 15.52 -13.22 9.90
C LEU A 327 16.56 -12.73 10.92
N GLY A 328 16.16 -11.86 11.85
CA GLY A 328 17.06 -11.13 12.73
C GLY A 328 17.53 -9.80 12.13
N TRP A 329 17.64 -8.78 12.99
CA TRP A 329 17.76 -7.38 12.57
C TRP A 329 18.91 -7.13 11.58
N LYS A 330 20.10 -7.73 11.79
CA LYS A 330 21.26 -7.53 10.90
C LYS A 330 20.95 -8.03 9.49
N ARG A 331 20.47 -9.26 9.38
CA ARG A 331 20.13 -9.90 8.12
C ARG A 331 18.98 -9.16 7.43
N ASN A 332 17.97 -8.75 8.18
CA ASN A 332 16.86 -7.95 7.66
C ASN A 332 17.30 -6.63 7.01
N PHE A 333 18.31 -5.94 7.57
CA PHE A 333 18.90 -4.75 6.96
C PHE A 333 19.67 -5.07 5.68
N ILE A 334 20.41 -6.19 5.64
CA ILE A 334 21.11 -6.65 4.44
C ILE A 334 20.10 -6.90 3.32
N GLU A 335 19.01 -7.62 3.60
CA GLU A 335 17.94 -7.92 2.65
C GLU A 335 17.29 -6.68 1.98
N VAL A 336 17.48 -5.47 2.53
CA VAL A 336 16.90 -4.24 1.98
C VAL A 336 17.97 -3.26 1.50
N LEU A 337 19.01 -2.97 2.28
CA LEU A 337 19.91 -1.83 2.02
C LEU A 337 21.21 -2.20 1.30
N PHE A 338 21.72 -3.41 1.54
CA PHE A 338 23.07 -3.81 1.11
C PHE A 338 23.07 -4.70 -0.14
N ASN A 339 21.92 -4.76 -0.83
CA ASN A 339 21.71 -5.53 -2.05
C ASN A 339 21.96 -4.67 -3.28
N GLY A 340 23.23 -4.45 -3.61
CA GLY A 340 23.71 -3.83 -4.86
C GLY A 340 22.74 -2.85 -5.56
N ARG A 341 22.54 -3.06 -6.87
CA ARG A 341 21.55 -2.34 -7.70
C ARG A 341 20.21 -3.07 -7.81
N TYR A 342 20.19 -4.37 -7.51
CA TYR A 342 19.02 -5.24 -7.60
C TYR A 342 18.76 -5.87 -6.23
N PRO A 343 17.50 -5.95 -5.79
CA PRO A 343 17.17 -6.59 -4.52
C PRO A 343 17.53 -8.07 -4.56
N ASN A 344 17.86 -8.66 -3.39
CA ASN A 344 18.08 -10.10 -3.29
C ASN A 344 16.78 -10.87 -3.56
N GLY A 345 16.93 -12.01 -4.22
CA GLY A 345 15.82 -12.89 -4.56
C GLY A 345 15.01 -12.39 -5.76
N ASN A 346 13.99 -13.17 -6.09
CA ASN A 346 13.14 -12.95 -7.26
C ASN A 346 11.82 -12.22 -6.92
N GLY A 347 11.61 -11.85 -5.65
CA GLY A 347 10.40 -11.21 -5.16
C GLY A 347 9.20 -12.16 -4.99
N ILE A 348 9.42 -13.47 -5.11
CA ILE A 348 8.39 -14.52 -5.06
C ILE A 348 8.69 -15.47 -3.91
N TRP A 349 9.92 -16.00 -3.91
CA TRP A 349 10.47 -16.84 -2.86
C TRP A 349 11.33 -15.99 -1.94
N TRP A 350 11.22 -16.26 -0.66
CA TRP A 350 11.86 -15.46 0.37
C TRP A 350 12.59 -16.38 1.35
N PRO A 351 13.73 -15.95 1.91
CA PRO A 351 14.26 -16.64 3.08
C PRO A 351 13.24 -16.55 4.23
N ILE A 352 13.11 -17.64 4.99
CA ILE A 352 12.12 -17.77 6.06
C ILE A 352 12.73 -18.37 7.32
N VAL A 353 12.16 -18.09 8.48
CA VAL A 353 12.58 -18.72 9.75
C VAL A 353 12.13 -20.18 9.85
N LYS A 354 12.92 -21.02 10.53
CA LYS A 354 12.58 -22.42 10.80
C LYS A 354 11.24 -22.56 11.54
N GLY A 355 10.42 -23.53 11.13
CA GLY A 355 9.05 -23.71 11.63
C GLY A 355 8.00 -22.87 10.89
N CYS A 356 8.39 -22.21 9.80
CA CYS A 356 7.49 -21.64 8.81
C CYS A 356 7.76 -22.25 7.43
N ASP A 357 6.82 -22.08 6.52
CA ASP A 357 6.90 -22.40 5.10
C ASP A 357 6.72 -21.12 4.24
N GLN A 358 6.91 -21.21 2.92
CA GLN A 358 6.81 -20.08 1.98
C GLN A 358 5.41 -19.44 1.91
N PHE A 359 4.38 -20.15 2.36
CA PHE A 359 2.99 -19.76 2.30
C PHE A 359 2.36 -19.49 3.67
N THR A 360 3.08 -19.70 4.79
CA THR A 360 2.56 -19.49 6.16
C THR A 360 1.85 -18.13 6.31
N PHE A 361 2.46 -17.06 5.79
CA PHE A 361 1.84 -15.73 5.79
C PHE A 361 0.65 -15.63 4.84
N SER A 362 0.74 -16.21 3.62
CA SER A 362 -0.35 -16.21 2.64
C SER A 362 -1.59 -16.95 3.16
N ASN A 363 -1.38 -18.06 3.84
CA ASN A 363 -2.38 -18.91 4.45
C ASN A 363 -3.09 -18.19 5.61
N GLU A 364 -2.35 -17.51 6.48
CA GLU A 364 -2.93 -16.64 7.51
C GLU A 364 -3.83 -15.56 6.87
N GLN A 365 -3.39 -14.93 5.78
CA GLN A 365 -4.23 -13.94 5.10
C GLN A 365 -5.50 -14.55 4.46
N ILE A 366 -5.42 -15.76 3.91
CA ILE A 366 -6.58 -16.49 3.37
C ILE A 366 -7.55 -16.79 4.50
N ALA A 367 -7.07 -17.32 5.63
CA ALA A 367 -7.87 -17.58 6.82
C ALA A 367 -8.56 -16.30 7.32
N GLN A 368 -7.85 -15.17 7.43
CA GLN A 368 -8.45 -13.89 7.80
C GLN A 368 -9.53 -13.41 6.83
N LYS A 369 -9.42 -13.73 5.53
CA LYS A 369 -10.46 -13.40 4.54
C LYS A 369 -11.67 -14.32 4.64
N LEU A 370 -11.45 -15.62 4.87
CA LEU A 370 -12.53 -16.59 5.08
C LEU A 370 -13.34 -16.23 6.31
N VAL A 371 -12.68 -15.87 7.42
CA VAL A 371 -13.31 -15.33 8.62
C VAL A 371 -14.17 -14.10 8.28
N LYS A 372 -13.60 -13.12 7.57
CA LYS A 372 -14.36 -11.92 7.16
C LYS A 372 -15.55 -12.24 6.25
N GLN A 373 -15.48 -13.28 5.43
CA GLN A 373 -16.58 -13.73 4.59
C GLN A 373 -17.65 -14.44 5.40
N ARG A 374 -17.27 -15.28 6.36
CA ARG A 374 -18.18 -15.98 7.26
C ARG A 374 -18.99 -15.02 8.13
N PHE A 375 -18.35 -13.95 8.62
CA PHE A 375 -19.02 -12.92 9.42
C PHE A 375 -19.65 -11.80 8.60
N ALA A 376 -19.61 -11.87 7.26
CA ALA A 376 -20.25 -10.88 6.42
C ALA A 376 -21.77 -10.99 6.52
N LYS A 377 -22.45 -9.89 6.86
CA LYS A 377 -23.91 -9.86 6.98
C LYS A 377 -24.50 -9.33 5.67
N ILE A 378 -25.36 -10.13 5.03
CA ILE A 378 -26.14 -9.68 3.88
C ILE A 378 -27.16 -8.66 4.34
N ARG A 379 -27.24 -7.53 3.63
CA ARG A 379 -28.17 -6.43 3.90
C ARG A 379 -28.79 -5.96 2.61
N THR A 380 -30.05 -5.55 2.68
CA THR A 380 -30.78 -4.92 1.58
C THR A 380 -30.70 -3.41 1.71
N ILE A 381 -30.54 -2.73 0.59
CA ILE A 381 -30.48 -1.28 0.54
C ILE A 381 -31.89 -0.69 0.47
N ALA A 382 -32.16 0.28 1.35
CA ALA A 382 -33.43 0.99 1.49
C ALA A 382 -33.36 2.46 1.05
N LYS A 383 -32.14 3.02 0.90
CA LYS A 383 -31.95 4.38 0.38
C LYS A 383 -30.80 4.43 -0.62
N ASP A 384 -31.02 5.15 -1.70
CA ASP A 384 -30.02 5.38 -2.73
C ASP A 384 -28.84 6.21 -2.21
N TYR A 385 -27.65 5.85 -2.66
CA TYR A 385 -26.45 6.66 -2.50
C TYR A 385 -25.64 6.59 -3.79
N ASP A 386 -25.23 7.75 -4.29
CA ASP A 386 -24.55 7.93 -5.57
C ASP A 386 -23.04 7.68 -5.52
N GLY A 387 -22.47 7.48 -4.33
CA GLY A 387 -21.03 7.38 -4.13
C GLY A 387 -20.31 8.73 -3.95
N GLY A 388 -21.04 9.84 -3.84
CA GLY A 388 -20.48 11.18 -3.72
C GLY A 388 -19.85 11.50 -2.36
N VAL A 389 -18.80 12.33 -2.36
CA VAL A 389 -18.00 12.70 -1.16
C VAL A 389 -18.54 13.93 -0.43
N CYS A 390 -19.06 14.92 -1.16
CA CYS A 390 -19.55 16.19 -0.59
C CYS A 390 -21.07 16.18 -0.42
N LEU A 391 -21.80 16.73 -1.39
CA LEU A 391 -23.26 16.86 -1.35
C LEU A 391 -23.97 15.51 -1.15
N GLY A 392 -23.44 14.43 -1.70
CA GLY A 392 -23.97 13.07 -1.53
C GLY A 392 -23.94 12.59 -0.07
N ALA A 393 -22.88 12.90 0.69
CA ALA A 393 -22.77 12.53 2.10
C ALA A 393 -23.58 13.46 3.02
N CYS A 394 -23.69 14.75 2.69
CA CYS A 394 -24.47 15.72 3.47
C CYS A 394 -25.98 15.38 3.53
N ARG A 395 -26.51 14.66 2.53
CA ARG A 395 -27.91 14.18 2.51
C ARG A 395 -28.23 13.20 3.64
N PHE A 396 -27.20 12.61 4.24
CA PHE A 396 -27.28 11.72 5.41
C PHE A 396 -26.86 12.44 6.71
N GLY A 397 -26.87 13.78 6.68
CA GLY A 397 -26.60 14.64 7.83
C GLY A 397 -25.14 15.09 7.97
N ILE A 398 -24.96 16.22 8.67
CA ILE A 398 -23.66 16.84 8.93
C ILE A 398 -22.72 15.88 9.66
N ALA A 399 -23.24 15.08 10.60
CA ALA A 399 -22.44 14.08 11.31
C ALA A 399 -21.90 12.98 10.38
N ALA A 400 -22.67 12.53 9.38
CA ALA A 400 -22.16 11.57 8.39
C ALA A 400 -21.08 12.19 7.51
N PHE A 401 -21.21 13.48 7.16
CA PHE A 401 -20.21 14.24 6.43
C PHE A 401 -18.90 14.43 7.25
N CYS A 402 -18.99 14.83 8.52
CA CYS A 402 -17.81 15.06 9.37
C CYS A 402 -17.12 13.76 9.81
N CYS A 403 -17.85 12.63 9.88
CA CYS A 403 -17.30 11.33 10.25
C CYS A 403 -16.95 10.46 9.03
N GLN A 404 -16.66 11.07 7.89
CA GLN A 404 -16.23 10.35 6.70
C GLN A 404 -14.94 9.59 6.96
N SER A 405 -14.91 8.32 6.51
CA SER A 405 -13.66 7.58 6.44
C SER A 405 -12.79 8.18 5.33
N CYS A 406 -11.88 9.09 5.70
CA CYS A 406 -10.88 9.68 4.81
C CYS A 406 -9.72 8.72 4.52
N ALA A 407 -9.53 7.71 5.38
CA ALA A 407 -8.30 6.93 5.42
C ALA A 407 -8.32 5.67 4.53
N ASP A 408 -9.47 5.08 4.21
CA ASP A 408 -9.42 3.70 3.68
C ASP A 408 -10.61 3.23 2.83
N GLY A 409 -10.87 3.82 1.66
CA GLY A 409 -11.59 3.08 0.60
C GLY A 409 -12.44 3.91 -0.38
N ARG A 410 -12.55 3.38 -1.61
CA ARG A 410 -13.49 3.85 -2.65
C ARG A 410 -14.91 3.92 -2.08
N ARG A 411 -15.71 4.88 -2.54
CA ARG A 411 -17.15 4.92 -2.28
C ARG A 411 -17.87 4.02 -3.28
N ILE A 412 -18.98 3.44 -2.87
CA ILE A 412 -19.80 2.61 -3.74
C ILE A 412 -21.18 3.23 -3.88
N ALA A 413 -21.64 3.36 -5.12
CA ALA A 413 -23.02 3.72 -5.39
C ALA A 413 -23.94 2.52 -5.12
N VAL A 414 -25.00 2.71 -4.35
CA VAL A 414 -26.01 1.69 -4.01
C VAL A 414 -27.40 2.21 -4.33
N LYS A 415 -28.27 1.32 -4.80
CA LYS A 415 -29.67 1.64 -5.11
C LYS A 415 -30.62 0.83 -4.24
N VAL A 416 -31.82 1.34 -3.99
CA VAL A 416 -32.89 0.60 -3.30
C VAL A 416 -33.11 -0.76 -3.97
N GLY A 417 -33.17 -1.81 -3.18
CA GLY A 417 -33.28 -3.20 -3.64
C GLY A 417 -31.94 -3.90 -3.92
N ASP A 418 -30.82 -3.17 -3.99
CA ASP A 418 -29.50 -3.81 -4.07
C ASP A 418 -29.25 -4.64 -2.80
N HIS A 419 -28.62 -5.81 -2.97
CA HIS A 419 -28.10 -6.59 -1.84
C HIS A 419 -26.60 -6.37 -1.69
N VAL A 420 -26.14 -6.23 -0.44
CA VAL A 420 -24.74 -6.01 -0.10
C VAL A 420 -24.28 -6.90 1.05
N ALA A 421 -23.08 -7.47 0.93
CA ALA A 421 -22.39 -8.18 1.99
C ALA A 421 -21.56 -7.19 2.82
N VAL A 422 -22.07 -6.79 3.98
CA VAL A 422 -21.41 -5.85 4.89
C VAL A 422 -20.35 -6.58 5.69
N THR A 423 -19.10 -6.10 5.63
CA THR A 423 -17.95 -6.76 6.25
C THR A 423 -17.38 -5.99 7.45
N ARG A 424 -17.49 -4.66 7.44
CA ARG A 424 -17.02 -3.79 8.52
C ARG A 424 -17.75 -2.46 8.47
N GLY A 425 -17.72 -1.70 9.56
CA GLY A 425 -18.31 -0.37 9.60
C GLY A 425 -18.09 0.33 10.92
N ASN A 426 -18.35 1.62 10.96
CA ASN A 426 -18.46 2.41 12.18
C ASN A 426 -19.94 2.82 12.39
N LYS A 427 -20.19 3.73 13.34
CA LYS A 427 -21.56 4.19 13.68
C LYS A 427 -22.31 4.81 12.48
N ARG A 428 -21.61 5.42 11.52
CA ARG A 428 -22.21 6.21 10.43
C ARG A 428 -21.95 5.65 9.03
N TRP A 429 -20.88 4.88 8.86
CA TRP A 429 -20.42 4.37 7.58
C TRP A 429 -20.21 2.86 7.64
N VAL A 430 -20.52 2.18 6.54
CA VAL A 430 -20.37 0.75 6.39
C VAL A 430 -19.61 0.45 5.11
N TYR A 431 -18.79 -0.59 5.13
CA TYR A 431 -18.04 -1.10 4.00
C TYR A 431 -18.63 -2.43 3.57
N ALA A 432 -19.08 -2.51 2.32
CA ALA A 432 -19.70 -3.70 1.79
C ALA A 432 -19.27 -3.98 0.35
N LYS A 433 -19.61 -5.19 -0.10
CA LYS A 433 -19.52 -5.64 -1.48
C LYS A 433 -20.93 -5.92 -2.00
N LYS A 434 -21.28 -5.50 -3.22
CA LYS A 434 -22.56 -5.88 -3.84
C LYS A 434 -22.60 -7.38 -4.10
N VAL A 435 -23.79 -7.94 -3.91
CA VAL A 435 -24.09 -9.34 -4.17
C VAL A 435 -25.38 -9.44 -4.98
N GLU A 436 -25.45 -10.42 -5.85
CA GLU A 436 -26.63 -10.84 -6.60
C GLU A 436 -27.33 -11.95 -5.83
N LYS A 437 -28.64 -11.82 -5.64
CA LYS A 437 -29.50 -12.86 -5.07
C LYS A 437 -29.85 -13.85 -6.18
N ARG A 438 -29.48 -15.11 -6.02
CA ARG A 438 -29.88 -16.21 -6.90
C ARG A 438 -30.67 -17.24 -6.10
N THR A 439 -31.64 -17.84 -6.77
CA THR A 439 -32.56 -18.78 -6.14
C THR A 439 -32.50 -20.08 -6.91
N PHE A 440 -32.18 -21.17 -6.21
CA PHE A 440 -32.05 -22.51 -6.78
C PHE A 440 -33.07 -23.41 -6.11
N ALA A 441 -33.74 -24.27 -6.87
CA ALA A 441 -34.47 -25.40 -6.28
C ALA A 441 -33.48 -26.56 -6.13
N ASP A 442 -33.37 -27.13 -4.94
CA ASP A 442 -32.64 -28.38 -4.76
C ASP A 442 -33.41 -29.56 -5.40
N ASN A 443 -32.77 -30.73 -5.46
CA ASN A 443 -33.37 -31.93 -6.04
C ASN A 443 -34.61 -32.43 -5.27
N GLU A 444 -34.87 -31.88 -4.07
CA GLU A 444 -36.01 -32.19 -3.20
C GLU A 444 -37.11 -31.12 -3.31
N GLY A 445 -36.92 -30.08 -4.13
CA GLY A 445 -37.87 -29.00 -4.34
C GLY A 445 -37.77 -27.84 -3.34
N ASN A 446 -36.80 -27.85 -2.41
CA ASN A 446 -36.59 -26.73 -1.50
C ASN A 446 -35.87 -25.59 -2.21
N ILE A 447 -36.35 -24.38 -1.96
CA ILE A 447 -35.81 -23.16 -2.53
C ILE A 447 -34.62 -22.68 -1.69
N GLN A 448 -33.41 -22.83 -2.23
CA GLN A 448 -32.18 -22.26 -1.67
C GLN A 448 -31.89 -20.89 -2.27
N VAL A 449 -31.71 -19.89 -1.40
CA VAL A 449 -31.27 -18.55 -1.78
C VAL A 449 -29.75 -18.45 -1.56
N VAL A 450 -29.01 -18.13 -2.62
CA VAL A 450 -27.56 -17.94 -2.59
C VAL A 450 -27.24 -16.51 -3.00
N TYR A 451 -26.35 -15.86 -2.26
CA TYR A 451 -25.85 -14.53 -2.60
C TYR A 451 -24.45 -14.64 -3.21
N GLU A 452 -24.36 -14.34 -4.51
CA GLU A 452 -23.10 -14.37 -5.24
C GLU A 452 -22.53 -12.97 -5.36
N ALA A 453 -21.21 -12.84 -5.24
CA ALA A 453 -20.58 -11.54 -5.40
C ALA A 453 -20.69 -11.03 -6.84
N THR A 454 -21.22 -9.82 -7.02
CA THR A 454 -21.17 -9.14 -8.32
C THR A 454 -19.74 -8.68 -8.63
N ALA A 455 -19.48 -8.35 -9.90
CA ALA A 455 -18.18 -8.01 -10.45
C ALA A 455 -17.26 -7.17 -9.54
N HIS A 456 -15.94 -7.31 -9.73
CA HIS A 456 -14.87 -6.89 -8.81
C HIS A 456 -14.93 -5.43 -8.30
N GLU A 457 -15.57 -4.50 -9.02
CA GLU A 457 -15.55 -3.07 -8.70
C GLU A 457 -16.67 -2.61 -7.75
N ALA A 458 -17.64 -3.47 -7.45
CA ALA A 458 -18.78 -3.08 -6.62
C ALA A 458 -18.50 -3.27 -5.11
N ARG A 459 -17.43 -2.66 -4.58
CA ARG A 459 -17.18 -2.59 -3.12
C ARG A 459 -16.72 -1.21 -2.69
N GLY A 460 -17.16 -0.78 -1.51
CA GLY A 460 -16.80 0.53 -1.00
C GLY A 460 -17.55 0.93 0.25
N TRP A 461 -17.26 2.14 0.71
CA TRP A 461 -17.98 2.77 1.81
C TRP A 461 -19.25 3.45 1.32
N PHE A 462 -20.31 3.33 2.11
CA PHE A 462 -21.56 4.07 1.96
C PHE A 462 -22.18 4.34 3.35
N PRO A 463 -23.11 5.30 3.47
CA PRO A 463 -23.77 5.61 4.74
C PRO A 463 -24.55 4.41 5.30
N ARG A 464 -24.46 4.20 6.62
CA ARG A 464 -25.19 3.10 7.31
C ARG A 464 -26.70 3.23 7.17
N GLU A 465 -27.20 4.46 7.08
CA GLU A 465 -28.62 4.80 6.92
C GLU A 465 -29.22 4.32 5.59
N CYS A 466 -28.39 3.89 4.63
CA CYS A 466 -28.85 3.23 3.41
C CYS A 466 -29.31 1.80 3.63
N ILE A 467 -28.94 1.15 4.74
CA ILE A 467 -29.31 -0.24 5.03
C ILE A 467 -30.74 -0.28 5.59
N LEU A 468 -31.55 -1.20 5.08
CA LEU A 468 -32.86 -1.52 5.65
C LEU A 468 -32.71 -2.02 7.09
N THR A 469 -33.42 -1.42 8.04
CA THR A 469 -33.40 -1.86 9.44
C THR A 469 -34.08 -3.22 9.58
N LEU A 470 -33.70 -4.00 10.58
CA LEU A 470 -34.29 -5.33 10.81
C LEU A 470 -35.83 -5.27 11.00
N ALA A 471 -36.34 -4.23 11.65
CA ALA A 471 -37.77 -4.02 11.81
C ALA A 471 -38.47 -3.73 10.47
N ALA A 472 -37.84 -2.94 9.59
CA ALA A 472 -38.38 -2.65 8.28
C ALA A 472 -38.26 -3.84 7.30
N ALA A 473 -37.25 -4.70 7.49
CA ALA A 473 -37.10 -5.94 6.73
C ALA A 473 -38.21 -6.94 7.06
N LYS A 474 -38.50 -7.14 8.36
CA LYS A 474 -39.61 -8.01 8.80
C LYS A 474 -40.97 -7.55 8.27
N ALA A 475 -41.26 -6.24 8.37
CA ALA A 475 -42.49 -5.68 7.84
C ALA A 475 -42.61 -5.82 6.31
N ALA A 476 -41.49 -5.75 5.57
CA ALA A 476 -41.49 -5.95 4.12
C ALA A 476 -41.73 -7.43 3.74
N GLU A 477 -41.15 -8.38 4.49
CA GLU A 477 -41.39 -9.82 4.28
C GLU A 477 -42.83 -10.21 4.60
N GLU A 478 -43.42 -9.64 5.67
CA GLU A 478 -44.83 -9.83 6.02
C GLU A 478 -45.75 -9.31 4.91
N ASN A 479 -45.50 -8.11 4.39
CA ASN A 479 -46.28 -7.54 3.28
C ASN A 479 -46.14 -8.36 1.98
N GLU A 480 -44.94 -8.84 1.64
CA GLU A 480 -44.74 -9.66 0.42
C GLU A 480 -45.41 -11.04 0.55
N ALA A 481 -45.50 -11.59 1.77
CA ALA A 481 -46.21 -12.82 2.06
C ALA A 481 -47.74 -12.64 2.01
N GLU A 482 -48.26 -11.47 2.39
CA GLU A 482 -49.67 -11.12 2.23
C GLU A 482 -50.05 -10.91 0.76
N GLU A 483 -49.26 -10.16 -0.02
CA GLU A 483 -49.50 -9.98 -1.46
C GLU A 483 -49.46 -11.30 -2.26
N LYS A 484 -48.64 -12.27 -1.83
CA LYS A 484 -48.62 -13.63 -2.43
C LYS A 484 -49.79 -14.52 -2.01
N LYS A 485 -50.48 -14.21 -0.91
CA LYS A 485 -51.71 -14.91 -0.49
C LYS A 485 -52.96 -14.32 -1.15
N GLU A 486 -52.90 -13.05 -1.55
CA GLU A 486 -54.00 -12.35 -2.23
C GLU A 486 -54.00 -12.56 -3.77
N ARG A 487 -52.93 -13.13 -4.33
CA ARG A 487 -52.85 -13.62 -5.72
C ARG A 487 -53.05 -15.13 -5.77
#